data_AF-A0AA90JWB2-F1
#
_entry.id   AF-A0AA90JWB2-F1
#
_cell.length_a   1.000
_cell.length_b   1.000
_cell.length_c   1.000
_cell.angle_alpha   90.00
_cell.angle_beta   90.00
_cell.angle_gamma   90.00
#
_symmetry.space_group_name_H-M   'P 1'
#
loop_
_entity.id
_entity.type
_entity.pdbx_description
1 polymer ?
#
loop_
_entity_poly.entity_id
_entity_poly.type
_entity_poly.pdbx_seq_one_letter_code
_entity_poly.pdbx_strand_id
1 'polypeptide(L)'
;MTGDTADARPFGDEVSPALSCDPRKRALFAADTYFLESVEQLGAMTADVDGFLHRHAALLLKPDAVVSRQIPATVEWLAANGLRIVAAERTRLTRTTVRSLWYYQWNLATPQRRRLADLFMDSCDAVVLVVRPQTDEAGAVPASVVVTERKGPTDPLARVPGQLRYAIGRYSFLLNLVHTPDEPADVARELGIHFDTAARERLYADALSGEDRSGRALELAEQLHAEVPQRDLTFEPAAERLKQAVLEAEESMPPGAVRDELRAARLTAWSPEGYQRLLEAVWRAGLPLDTWDVVIVGTHVLPMKRKGLAPVLDGVSVSDWQLHMARLTAGQPASR
;
A
#
# COMPACT_ATOMS: atom_id res chain seq x y z
N MET A 1 54.15 -8.97 -10.80
CA MET A 1 53.56 -8.48 -9.54
C MET A 1 52.83 -7.19 -9.85
N THR A 2 51.60 -7.31 -10.34
CA THR A 2 50.68 -6.20 -10.56
C THR A 2 49.66 -6.29 -9.45
N GLY A 3 49.62 -5.27 -8.59
CA GLY A 3 48.68 -5.16 -7.49
C GLY A 3 47.28 -4.99 -8.04
N ASP A 4 46.47 -6.03 -7.87
CA ASP A 4 45.04 -5.98 -8.06
C ASP A 4 44.43 -5.67 -6.69
N THR A 5 44.31 -4.37 -6.38
CA THR A 5 43.41 -3.92 -5.32
C THR A 5 41.99 -4.01 -5.88
N ALA A 6 41.47 -5.24 -5.94
CA ALA A 6 40.05 -5.47 -6.05
C ALA A 6 39.41 -4.84 -4.81
N ASP A 7 38.79 -3.67 -5.01
CA ASP A 7 37.88 -3.05 -4.06
C ASP A 7 36.80 -4.08 -3.74
N ALA A 8 36.90 -4.69 -2.57
CA ALA A 8 36.05 -5.79 -2.17
C ALA A 8 34.68 -5.24 -1.76
N ARG A 9 33.81 -4.94 -2.72
CA ARG A 9 32.38 -4.78 -2.44
C ARG A 9 31.50 -5.51 -3.46
N PRO A 10 31.23 -6.81 -3.25
CA PRO A 10 30.20 -7.49 -4.03
C PRO A 10 29.17 -8.11 -3.08
N PHE A 11 28.06 -7.41 -2.86
CA PHE A 11 26.82 -7.90 -2.21
C PHE A 11 26.91 -8.26 -0.72
N GLY A 12 26.02 -7.67 0.11
CA GLY A 12 25.89 -7.99 1.53
C GLY A 12 26.29 -6.89 2.52
N ASP A 13 26.24 -5.61 2.13
CA ASP A 13 26.38 -4.52 3.12
C ASP A 13 25.22 -4.57 4.12
N GLU A 14 25.53 -4.45 5.42
CA GLU A 14 24.49 -4.36 6.45
C GLU A 14 23.71 -3.06 6.22
N VAL A 15 22.41 -3.17 5.89
CA VAL A 15 21.52 -2.00 5.82
C VAL A 15 21.69 -1.20 7.10
N SER A 16 21.75 0.13 6.98
CA SER A 16 21.96 1.02 8.13
C SER A 16 20.89 0.76 9.22
N PRO A 17 21.27 0.62 10.50
CA PRO A 17 20.32 0.58 11.60
C PRO A 17 19.45 1.84 11.72
N ALA A 18 19.82 2.95 11.05
CA ALA A 18 18.99 4.15 10.94
C ALA A 18 17.84 4.00 9.91
N LEU A 19 17.88 2.96 9.07
CA LEU A 19 16.85 2.71 8.05
C LEU A 19 15.84 1.62 8.44
N SER A 20 16.20 0.72 9.36
CA SER A 20 15.26 -0.21 9.97
C SER A 20 15.71 -0.70 11.35
N CYS A 21 14.77 -0.79 12.30
CA CYS A 21 15.05 -1.32 13.62
C CYS A 21 15.09 -2.86 13.66
N ASP A 22 14.50 -3.56 12.68
CA ASP A 22 14.49 -5.03 12.63
C ASP A 22 15.75 -5.58 11.92
N PRO A 23 16.66 -6.28 12.64
CA PRO A 23 17.84 -6.87 12.03
C PRO A 23 17.53 -7.87 10.91
N ARG A 24 16.38 -8.56 10.99
CA ARG A 24 15.96 -9.50 9.96
C ARG A 24 15.52 -8.78 8.69
N LYS A 25 14.80 -7.66 8.80
CA LYS A 25 14.46 -6.80 7.66
C LYS A 25 15.73 -6.30 6.99
N ARG A 26 16.70 -5.81 7.76
CA ARG A 26 18.01 -5.35 7.26
C ARG A 26 18.74 -6.44 6.48
N ALA A 27 18.82 -7.66 7.02
CA ALA A 27 19.45 -8.79 6.34
C ALA A 27 18.74 -9.17 5.03
N LEU A 28 17.41 -9.12 4.99
CA LEU A 28 16.66 -9.42 3.77
C LEU A 28 16.81 -8.32 2.71
N PHE A 29 16.79 -7.05 3.11
CA PHE A 29 16.85 -5.91 2.19
C PHE A 29 18.25 -5.68 1.65
N ALA A 30 19.31 -6.09 2.38
CA ALA A 30 20.69 -6.12 1.88
C ALA A 30 20.87 -6.96 0.61
N ALA A 31 19.90 -7.82 0.28
CA ALA A 31 19.87 -8.64 -0.93
C ALA A 31 18.62 -8.40 -1.81
N ASP A 32 17.80 -7.40 -1.52
CA ASP A 32 16.60 -7.09 -2.30
C ASP A 32 16.93 -6.08 -3.43
N THR A 33 16.77 -6.49 -4.69
CA THR A 33 17.14 -5.66 -5.85
C THR A 33 16.41 -4.32 -5.87
N TYR A 34 15.14 -4.26 -5.44
CA TYR A 34 14.37 -3.02 -5.47
C TYR A 34 14.88 -2.04 -4.42
N PHE A 35 15.34 -2.55 -3.27
CA PHE A 35 16.00 -1.70 -2.27
C PHE A 35 17.36 -1.20 -2.78
N LEU A 36 18.22 -2.13 -3.25
CA LEU A 36 19.59 -1.82 -3.64
C LEU A 36 19.64 -0.80 -4.78
N GLU A 37 18.90 -1.02 -5.87
CA GLU A 37 18.88 -0.11 -7.02
C GLU A 37 18.31 1.27 -6.66
N SER A 38 17.35 1.31 -5.73
CA SER A 38 16.75 2.57 -5.28
C SER A 38 17.70 3.38 -4.42
N VAL A 39 18.43 2.73 -3.52
CA VAL A 39 19.44 3.35 -2.65
C VAL A 39 20.67 3.78 -3.45
N GLU A 40 21.16 2.96 -4.37
CA GLU A 40 22.29 3.30 -5.24
C GLU A 40 21.97 4.55 -6.07
N GLN A 41 20.79 4.59 -6.69
CA GLN A 41 20.35 5.74 -7.46
C GLN A 41 20.23 7.00 -6.59
N LEU A 42 19.63 6.88 -5.40
CA LEU A 42 19.53 8.01 -4.47
C LEU A 42 20.92 8.49 -4.02
N GLY A 43 21.87 7.57 -3.77
CA GLY A 43 23.24 7.88 -3.39
C GLY A 43 24.05 8.60 -4.49
N ALA A 44 23.67 8.42 -5.76
CA ALA A 44 24.23 9.20 -6.85
C ALA A 44 23.70 10.66 -6.88
N MET A 45 22.57 10.93 -6.23
CA MET A 45 21.91 12.24 -6.21
C MET A 45 22.15 13.03 -4.92
N THR A 46 22.41 12.36 -3.79
CA THR A 46 22.69 12.99 -2.50
C THR A 46 23.68 12.17 -1.68
N ALA A 47 24.55 12.86 -0.95
CA ALA A 47 25.45 12.22 0.03
C ALA A 47 24.72 11.81 1.33
N ASP A 48 23.54 12.37 1.60
CA ASP A 48 22.74 12.11 2.81
C ASP A 48 21.54 11.19 2.50
N VAL A 49 21.82 9.94 2.12
CA VAL A 49 20.78 8.95 1.80
C VAL A 49 19.92 8.64 3.03
N ASP A 50 20.56 8.37 4.17
CA ASP A 50 19.86 8.02 5.40
C ASP A 50 18.97 9.16 5.89
N GLY A 51 19.49 10.40 5.90
CA GLY A 51 18.69 11.55 6.28
C GLY A 51 17.58 11.85 5.29
N PHE A 52 17.77 11.62 3.99
CA PHE A 52 16.67 11.70 3.01
C PHE A 52 15.56 10.71 3.37
N LEU A 53 15.88 9.42 3.50
CA LEU A 53 14.87 8.38 3.78
C LEU A 53 14.24 8.54 5.16
N HIS A 54 14.95 9.16 6.10
CA HIS A 54 14.42 9.46 7.43
C HIS A 54 13.41 10.62 7.41
N ARG A 55 13.63 11.66 6.59
CA ARG A 55 12.76 12.84 6.50
C ARG A 55 11.55 12.66 5.59
N HIS A 56 11.56 11.64 4.73
CA HIS A 56 10.51 11.41 3.75
C HIS A 56 9.72 10.13 4.03
N ALA A 57 8.42 10.19 3.79
CA ALA A 57 7.54 9.03 3.72
C ALA A 57 6.95 8.94 2.31
N ALA A 58 6.47 7.75 1.94
CA ALA A 58 5.66 7.58 0.75
C ALA A 58 4.22 7.22 1.12
N LEU A 59 3.26 7.65 0.29
CA LEU A 59 1.84 7.34 0.42
C LEU A 59 1.31 6.92 -0.95
N LEU A 60 0.88 5.67 -1.07
CA LEU A 60 0.19 5.15 -2.24
C LEU A 60 -1.31 5.35 -2.08
N LEU A 61 -1.92 6.20 -2.92
CA LEU A 61 -3.36 6.30 -3.12
C LEU A 61 -3.77 5.28 -4.17
N LYS A 62 -4.34 4.18 -3.68
CA LYS A 62 -4.71 3.00 -4.48
C LYS A 62 -5.93 3.30 -5.38
N PRO A 63 -6.26 2.40 -6.32
CA PRO A 63 -7.43 2.54 -7.21
C PRO A 63 -8.75 2.82 -6.48
N ASP A 64 -8.94 2.25 -5.29
CA ASP A 64 -10.12 2.52 -4.46
C ASP A 64 -10.19 3.98 -4.01
N ALA A 65 -9.07 4.67 -3.77
CA ALA A 65 -9.06 6.12 -3.52
C ALA A 65 -9.42 6.94 -4.76
N VAL A 66 -9.04 6.48 -5.95
CA VAL A 66 -9.29 7.15 -7.23
C VAL A 66 -10.78 7.08 -7.60
N VAL A 67 -11.36 5.89 -7.57
CA VAL A 67 -12.77 5.71 -7.94
C VAL A 67 -13.71 6.30 -6.91
N SER A 68 -13.31 6.39 -5.64
CA SER A 68 -14.10 7.03 -4.58
C SER A 68 -13.84 8.54 -4.43
N ARG A 69 -12.99 9.13 -5.29
CA ARG A 69 -12.67 10.57 -5.34
C ARG A 69 -11.99 11.12 -4.08
N GLN A 70 -11.16 10.31 -3.42
CA GLN A 70 -10.55 10.62 -2.11
C GLN A 70 -9.16 11.28 -2.18
N ILE A 71 -8.59 11.46 -3.37
CA ILE A 71 -7.27 12.09 -3.52
C ILE A 71 -7.26 13.54 -2.98
N PRO A 72 -8.21 14.42 -3.35
CA PRO A 72 -8.23 15.80 -2.83
C PRO A 72 -8.35 15.86 -1.30
N ALA A 73 -9.26 15.06 -0.72
CA ALA A 73 -9.41 14.98 0.73
C ALA A 73 -8.14 14.47 1.44
N THR A 74 -7.36 13.60 0.78
CA THR A 74 -6.06 13.17 1.29
C THR A 74 -5.03 14.29 1.26
N VAL A 75 -4.97 15.08 0.18
CA VAL A 75 -4.08 16.26 0.06
C VAL A 75 -4.40 17.28 1.16
N GLU A 76 -5.68 17.59 1.37
CA GLU A 76 -6.15 18.48 2.43
C GLU A 76 -5.76 17.95 3.82
N TRP A 77 -5.97 16.65 4.07
CA TRP A 77 -5.61 16.03 5.34
C TRP A 77 -4.10 16.12 5.59
N LEU A 78 -3.25 15.87 4.59
CA LEU A 78 -1.80 15.98 4.72
C LEU A 78 -1.38 17.40 5.12
N ALA A 79 -1.90 18.41 4.41
CA ALA A 79 -1.60 19.81 4.71
C ALA A 79 -2.06 20.21 6.13
N ALA A 80 -3.27 19.83 6.52
CA ALA A 80 -3.83 20.09 7.85
C ALA A 80 -3.05 19.40 8.99
N ASN A 81 -2.30 18.34 8.68
CA ASN A 81 -1.50 17.57 9.64
C ASN A 81 0.00 17.89 9.58
N GLY A 82 0.36 19.03 8.98
CA GLY A 82 1.74 19.53 8.94
C GLY A 82 2.66 18.74 8.02
N LEU A 83 2.11 18.06 7.01
CA LEU A 83 2.85 17.32 6.00
C LEU A 83 2.80 18.08 4.67
N ARG A 84 3.95 18.22 4.02
CA ARG A 84 4.10 18.76 2.67
C ARG A 84 4.29 17.62 1.69
N ILE A 85 3.59 17.66 0.57
CA ILE A 85 3.84 16.80 -0.60
C ILE A 85 5.03 17.39 -1.35
N VAL A 86 6.09 16.63 -1.54
CA VAL A 86 7.32 17.07 -2.23
C VAL A 86 7.59 16.33 -3.54
N ALA A 87 6.86 15.25 -3.80
CA ALA A 87 6.78 14.64 -5.12
C ALA A 87 5.43 13.95 -5.27
N ALA A 88 4.93 13.85 -6.50
CA ALA A 88 3.68 13.16 -6.82
C ALA A 88 3.78 12.56 -8.22
N GLU A 89 3.62 11.24 -8.32
CA GLU A 89 3.73 10.52 -9.59
C GLU A 89 2.65 9.43 -9.71
N ARG A 90 2.16 9.23 -10.93
CA ARG A 90 1.20 8.19 -11.29
C ARG A 90 1.90 6.83 -11.39
N THR A 91 1.26 5.75 -10.91
CA THR A 91 1.81 4.39 -10.97
C THR A 91 0.74 3.37 -11.34
N ARG A 92 1.14 2.22 -11.88
CA ARG A 92 0.25 1.10 -12.21
C ARG A 92 0.48 -0.07 -11.26
N LEU A 93 -0.58 -0.54 -10.60
CA LEU A 93 -0.50 -1.69 -9.68
C LEU A 93 -0.84 -3.00 -10.39
N THR A 94 0.07 -3.44 -11.25
CA THR A 94 -0.05 -4.77 -11.88
C THR A 94 -0.01 -5.87 -10.81
N ARG A 95 -0.46 -7.08 -11.17
CA ARG A 95 -0.32 -8.26 -10.30
C ARG A 95 1.12 -8.43 -9.81
N THR A 96 2.13 -8.25 -10.66
CA THR A 96 3.54 -8.39 -10.26
C THR A 96 3.94 -7.30 -9.26
N THR A 97 3.60 -6.04 -9.53
CA THR A 97 3.84 -4.91 -8.60
C THR A 97 3.25 -5.19 -7.22
N VAL A 98 1.98 -5.61 -7.18
CA VAL A 98 1.26 -5.99 -5.95
C VAL A 98 1.96 -7.14 -5.22
N ARG A 99 2.49 -8.14 -5.94
CA ARG A 99 3.22 -9.25 -5.32
C ARG A 99 4.59 -8.84 -4.80
N SER A 100 5.27 -7.91 -5.46
CA SER A 100 6.55 -7.35 -5.01
C SER A 100 6.39 -6.47 -3.78
N LEU A 101 5.41 -5.55 -3.76
CA LEU A 101 5.18 -4.62 -2.64
C LEU A 101 4.97 -5.40 -1.33
N TRP A 102 4.00 -6.31 -1.32
CA TRP A 102 3.62 -7.07 -0.12
C TRP A 102 4.26 -8.46 -0.05
N TYR A 103 5.42 -8.67 -0.68
CA TYR A 103 6.08 -9.99 -0.75
C TYR A 103 6.21 -10.65 0.64
N TYR A 104 6.66 -9.88 1.63
CA TYR A 104 6.88 -10.34 3.01
C TYR A 104 5.59 -10.43 3.85
N GLN A 105 4.46 -9.92 3.37
CA GLN A 105 3.17 -9.95 4.07
C GLN A 105 2.14 -10.86 3.38
N TRP A 106 2.41 -11.31 2.15
CA TRP A 106 1.49 -12.15 1.37
C TRP A 106 1.28 -13.55 1.98
N ASN A 107 2.18 -14.01 2.85
CA ASN A 107 2.01 -15.26 3.60
C ASN A 107 0.74 -15.26 4.46
N LEU A 108 0.30 -14.08 4.92
CA LEU A 108 -0.93 -13.89 5.69
C LEU A 108 -2.20 -13.89 4.84
N ALA A 109 -2.13 -13.67 3.54
CA ALA A 109 -3.34 -13.56 2.75
C ALA A 109 -3.92 -14.91 2.36
N THR A 110 -5.25 -14.98 2.39
CA THR A 110 -5.99 -16.10 1.85
C THR A 110 -5.95 -16.10 0.31
N PRO A 111 -6.24 -17.24 -0.34
CA PRO A 111 -6.50 -17.27 -1.79
C PRO A 111 -7.58 -16.27 -2.22
N GLN A 112 -8.64 -16.12 -1.42
CA GLN A 112 -9.74 -15.19 -1.65
C GLN A 112 -9.24 -13.73 -1.69
N ARG A 113 -8.48 -13.30 -0.66
CA ARG A 113 -7.90 -11.94 -0.64
C ARG A 113 -7.01 -11.69 -1.85
N ARG A 114 -6.18 -12.65 -2.24
CA ARG A 114 -5.30 -12.53 -3.42
C ARG A 114 -6.11 -12.37 -4.71
N ARG A 115 -7.19 -13.15 -4.87
CA ARG A 115 -8.10 -13.03 -6.02
C ARG A 115 -8.77 -11.66 -6.07
N LEU A 116 -9.28 -11.16 -4.95
CA LEU A 116 -9.87 -9.82 -4.90
C LEU A 116 -8.85 -8.72 -5.18
N ALA A 117 -7.64 -8.83 -4.63
CA ALA A 117 -6.58 -7.85 -4.88
C ALA A 117 -6.23 -7.79 -6.38
N ASP A 118 -6.13 -8.95 -7.05
CA ASP A 118 -5.84 -9.01 -8.49
C ASP A 118 -6.95 -8.36 -9.33
N LEU A 119 -8.21 -8.38 -8.85
CA LEU A 119 -9.34 -7.78 -9.54
C LEU A 119 -9.33 -6.24 -9.53
N PHE A 120 -9.07 -5.60 -8.40
CA PHE A 120 -9.22 -4.13 -8.30
C PHE A 120 -7.91 -3.35 -8.38
N MET A 121 -6.77 -3.94 -8.01
CA MET A 121 -5.50 -3.19 -8.02
C MET A 121 -5.10 -2.77 -9.43
N ASP A 122 -5.41 -3.58 -10.43
CA ASP A 122 -5.12 -3.28 -11.84
C ASP A 122 -6.34 -2.67 -12.56
N SER A 123 -7.33 -2.13 -11.83
CA SER A 123 -8.55 -1.57 -12.43
C SER A 123 -8.35 -0.17 -13.01
N CYS A 124 -7.46 0.62 -12.40
CA CYS A 124 -7.01 1.93 -12.87
C CYS A 124 -5.67 2.27 -12.25
N ASP A 125 -5.09 3.38 -12.68
CA ASP A 125 -3.82 3.83 -12.16
C ASP A 125 -3.99 4.46 -10.78
N ALA A 126 -2.91 4.42 -10.00
CA ALA A 126 -2.80 4.92 -8.65
C ALA A 126 -1.86 6.14 -8.61
N VAL A 127 -1.77 6.79 -7.46
CA VAL A 127 -0.84 7.91 -7.22
C VAL A 127 0.08 7.57 -6.06
N VAL A 128 1.37 7.80 -6.22
CA VAL A 128 2.33 7.82 -5.11
C VAL A 128 2.65 9.27 -4.79
N LEU A 129 2.53 9.64 -3.53
CA LEU A 129 3.01 10.89 -2.98
C LEU A 129 4.26 10.63 -2.16
N VAL A 130 5.29 11.45 -2.31
CA VAL A 130 6.37 11.57 -1.33
C VAL A 130 6.05 12.77 -0.46
N VAL A 131 6.02 12.54 0.85
CA VAL A 131 5.65 13.56 1.85
C VAL A 131 6.74 13.71 2.89
N ARG A 132 6.82 14.89 3.50
CA ARG A 132 7.71 15.17 4.63
C ARG A 132 7.04 16.13 5.61
N PRO A 133 7.46 16.15 6.89
CA PRO A 133 7.06 17.21 7.82
C PRO A 133 7.42 18.60 7.27
N GLN A 134 6.59 19.60 7.56
CA GLN A 134 6.87 21.00 7.20
C GLN A 134 8.07 21.58 7.96
N THR A 135 8.33 21.06 9.16
CA THR A 135 9.45 21.45 10.02
C THR A 135 10.36 20.25 10.26
N ASP A 136 11.65 20.43 10.03
CA ASP A 136 12.66 19.43 10.38
C ASP A 136 13.02 19.55 11.85
N GLU A 137 12.83 18.46 12.60
CA GLU A 137 13.25 18.35 13.98
C GLU A 137 14.42 17.37 14.09
N ALA A 138 15.53 17.83 14.67
CA ALA A 138 16.70 16.99 14.88
C ALA A 138 16.37 15.84 15.86
N GLY A 139 16.68 14.60 15.47
CA GLY A 139 16.38 13.41 16.27
C GLY A 139 14.91 13.02 16.31
N ALA A 140 14.08 13.55 15.42
CA ALA A 140 12.70 13.10 15.25
C ALA A 140 12.63 11.61 14.92
N VAL A 141 11.42 11.04 15.05
CA VAL A 141 11.12 9.70 14.53
C VAL A 141 10.97 9.80 13.01
N PRO A 142 11.37 8.78 12.21
CA PRO A 142 11.29 8.87 10.77
C PRO A 142 9.88 9.15 10.27
N ALA A 143 9.78 9.95 9.20
CA ALA A 143 8.50 10.37 8.65
C ALA A 143 7.63 9.16 8.26
N SER A 144 8.21 8.09 7.72
CA SER A 144 7.47 6.87 7.32
C SER A 144 6.76 6.22 8.50
N VAL A 145 7.43 6.14 9.66
CA VAL A 145 6.89 5.52 10.88
C VAL A 145 5.75 6.38 11.43
N VAL A 146 5.95 7.70 11.51
CA VAL A 146 4.92 8.64 11.97
C VAL A 146 3.70 8.66 11.05
N VAL A 147 3.91 8.72 9.73
CA VAL A 147 2.82 8.71 8.75
C VAL A 147 2.08 7.38 8.77
N THR A 148 2.77 6.25 8.96
CA THR A 148 2.14 4.93 9.10
C THR A 148 1.25 4.82 10.34
N GLU A 149 1.68 5.38 11.47
CA GLU A 149 0.86 5.41 12.69
C GLU A 149 -0.38 6.31 12.48
N ARG A 150 -0.19 7.53 11.94
CA ARG A 150 -1.28 8.47 11.67
C ARG A 150 -2.21 8.03 10.55
N LYS A 151 -1.76 7.16 9.63
CA LYS A 151 -2.60 6.54 8.59
C LYS A 151 -3.76 5.78 9.23
N GLY A 152 -3.51 5.12 10.36
CA GLY A 152 -4.47 4.29 11.07
C GLY A 152 -4.55 2.85 10.56
N PRO A 153 -5.18 1.97 11.34
CA PRO A 153 -5.18 0.53 11.09
C PRO A 153 -5.95 0.15 9.83
N THR A 154 -5.60 -1.03 9.30
CA THR A 154 -6.26 -1.60 8.12
C THR A 154 -7.72 -1.96 8.41
N ASP A 155 -7.99 -2.50 9.61
CA ASP A 155 -9.35 -2.80 10.06
C ASP A 155 -10.16 -1.49 10.22
N PRO A 156 -11.28 -1.31 9.49
CA PRO A 156 -12.11 -0.10 9.59
C PRO A 156 -12.67 0.15 11.00
N LEU A 157 -12.95 -0.89 11.78
CA LEU A 157 -13.54 -0.75 13.12
C LEU A 157 -12.53 -0.28 14.16
N ALA A 158 -11.23 -0.47 13.90
CA ALA A 158 -10.15 -0.04 14.81
C ALA A 158 -9.68 1.41 14.57
N ARG A 159 -10.22 2.10 13.56
CA ARG A 159 -9.80 3.46 13.19
C ARG A 159 -10.41 4.50 14.13
N VAL A 160 -9.63 5.51 14.50
CA VAL A 160 -10.06 6.58 15.43
C VAL A 160 -9.98 7.97 14.80
N PRO A 161 -10.78 8.96 15.28
CA PRO A 161 -10.74 10.33 14.76
C PRO A 161 -9.32 10.90 14.70
N GLY A 162 -9.03 11.70 13.68
CA GLY A 162 -7.71 12.26 13.43
C GLY A 162 -6.83 11.40 12.50
N GLN A 163 -7.07 10.09 12.41
CA GLN A 163 -6.32 9.23 11.49
C GLN A 163 -6.74 9.44 10.03
N LEU A 164 -5.81 9.30 9.08
CA LEU A 164 -6.10 9.50 7.66
C LEU A 164 -7.24 8.57 7.18
N ARG A 165 -7.12 7.26 7.41
CA ARG A 165 -8.15 6.28 7.02
C ARG A 165 -9.47 6.44 7.78
N TYR A 166 -9.51 7.21 8.86
CA TYR A 166 -10.78 7.63 9.46
C TYR A 166 -11.41 8.74 8.62
N ALA A 167 -10.62 9.74 8.24
CA ALA A 167 -11.07 10.94 7.54
C ALA A 167 -11.55 10.66 6.11
N ILE A 168 -10.83 9.84 5.35
CA ILE A 168 -11.10 9.65 3.91
C ILE A 168 -12.02 8.46 3.59
N GLY A 169 -12.44 7.66 4.58
CA GLY A 169 -13.47 6.64 4.37
C GLY A 169 -13.23 5.32 5.11
N ARG A 170 -14.33 4.67 5.50
CA ARG A 170 -14.36 3.47 6.35
C ARG A 170 -15.08 2.30 5.66
N TYR A 171 -14.61 1.92 4.48
CA TYR A 171 -15.26 0.89 3.68
C TYR A 171 -14.98 -0.51 4.23
N SER A 172 -13.79 -1.05 4.00
CA SER A 172 -13.49 -2.43 4.40
C SER A 172 -12.00 -2.67 4.64
N PHE A 173 -11.65 -3.94 4.90
CA PHE A 173 -10.27 -4.36 5.10
C PHE A 173 -9.38 -4.12 3.87
N LEU A 174 -9.84 -4.49 2.68
CA LEU A 174 -9.05 -4.34 1.44
C LEU A 174 -9.25 -2.96 0.80
N LEU A 175 -10.45 -2.39 0.94
CA LEU A 175 -10.81 -1.05 0.46
C LEU A 175 -10.49 0.00 1.53
N ASN A 176 -9.20 0.16 1.79
CA ASN A 176 -8.64 1.04 2.82
C ASN A 176 -7.90 2.27 2.25
N LEU A 177 -8.05 2.51 0.94
CA LEU A 177 -7.69 3.70 0.16
C LEU A 177 -6.19 3.99 0.02
N VAL A 178 -5.46 3.95 1.12
CA VAL A 178 -4.06 4.35 1.17
C VAL A 178 -3.16 3.26 1.75
N HIS A 179 -1.93 3.19 1.24
CA HIS A 179 -0.83 2.38 1.76
C HIS A 179 0.40 3.26 2.04
N THR A 180 1.18 2.90 3.05
CA THR A 180 2.44 3.58 3.40
C THR A 180 3.48 2.50 3.68
N PRO A 181 4.74 2.68 3.23
CA PRO A 181 5.86 1.90 3.74
C PRO A 181 6.05 2.20 5.24
N ASP A 182 6.35 1.17 6.03
CA ASP A 182 6.34 1.27 7.50
C ASP A 182 7.63 1.94 8.03
N GLU A 183 8.81 1.63 7.47
CA GLU A 183 10.12 2.16 7.87
C GLU A 183 10.88 2.84 6.70
N PRO A 184 11.94 3.62 6.96
CA PRO A 184 12.73 4.26 5.90
C PRO A 184 13.28 3.29 4.84
N ALA A 185 13.69 2.08 5.25
CA ALA A 185 14.12 1.04 4.32
C ALA A 185 12.98 0.58 3.40
N ASP A 186 11.75 0.50 3.92
CA ASP A 186 10.58 0.17 3.10
C ASP A 186 10.28 1.29 2.09
N VAL A 187 10.50 2.56 2.44
CA VAL A 187 10.35 3.69 1.49
C VAL A 187 11.25 3.51 0.28
N ALA A 188 12.55 3.26 0.48
CA ALA A 188 13.47 3.03 -0.63
C ALA A 188 13.02 1.84 -1.48
N ARG A 189 12.75 0.69 -0.83
CA ARG A 189 12.34 -0.53 -1.52
C ARG A 189 11.07 -0.35 -2.35
N GLU A 190 10.03 0.26 -1.76
CA GLU A 190 8.74 0.42 -2.43
C GLU A 190 8.80 1.43 -3.58
N LEU A 191 9.58 2.51 -3.45
CA LEU A 191 9.84 3.41 -4.59
C LEU A 191 10.58 2.70 -5.72
N GLY A 192 11.52 1.80 -5.38
CA GLY A 192 12.17 0.91 -6.33
C GLY A 192 11.20 -0.03 -7.07
N ILE A 193 10.11 -0.45 -6.43
CA ILE A 193 9.07 -1.31 -7.03
C ILE A 193 8.11 -0.51 -7.90
N HIS A 194 7.74 0.69 -7.48
CA HIS A 194 6.73 1.50 -8.17
C HIS A 194 7.21 2.09 -9.49
N PHE A 195 8.51 2.40 -9.58
CA PHE A 195 9.06 3.24 -10.62
C PHE A 195 10.30 2.63 -11.24
N ASP A 196 10.35 2.69 -12.57
CA ASP A 196 11.59 2.47 -13.30
C ASP A 196 12.64 3.54 -12.97
N THR A 197 13.86 3.35 -13.46
CA THR A 197 14.99 4.24 -13.18
C THR A 197 14.67 5.70 -13.50
N ALA A 198 14.06 5.99 -14.65
CA ALA A 198 13.83 7.37 -15.09
C ALA A 198 12.72 8.05 -14.28
N ALA A 199 11.63 7.35 -13.97
CA ALA A 199 10.55 7.87 -13.13
C ALA A 199 11.01 8.08 -11.69
N ARG A 200 11.80 7.14 -11.15
CA ARG A 200 12.36 7.23 -9.81
C ARG A 200 13.36 8.37 -9.66
N GLU A 201 14.17 8.63 -10.69
CA GLU A 201 15.08 9.79 -10.74
C GLU A 201 14.31 11.11 -10.62
N ARG A 202 13.25 11.28 -11.43
CA ARG A 202 12.42 12.49 -11.38
C ARG A 202 11.76 12.65 -10.02
N LEU A 203 11.22 11.57 -9.46
CA LEU A 203 10.60 11.57 -8.14
C LEU A 203 11.59 11.99 -7.04
N TYR A 204 12.82 11.48 -7.09
CA TYR A 204 13.87 11.86 -6.13
C TYR A 204 14.34 13.30 -6.33
N ALA A 205 14.49 13.76 -7.57
CA ALA A 205 14.84 15.16 -7.87
C ALA A 205 13.78 16.12 -7.31
N ASP A 206 12.50 15.82 -7.53
CA ASP A 206 11.39 16.58 -6.97
C ASP A 206 11.42 16.58 -5.44
N ALA A 207 11.55 15.42 -4.81
CA ALA A 207 11.60 15.31 -3.36
C ALA A 207 12.80 16.06 -2.75
N LEU A 208 13.97 16.01 -3.41
CA LEU A 208 15.18 16.72 -3.00
C LEU A 208 15.05 18.24 -3.14
N SER A 209 14.28 18.73 -4.11
CA SER A 209 13.99 20.18 -4.24
C SER A 209 13.22 20.72 -3.03
N GLY A 210 12.41 19.87 -2.39
CA GLY A 210 11.58 20.23 -1.23
C GLY A 210 10.42 21.18 -1.53
N GLU A 211 10.17 21.48 -2.82
CA GLU A 211 9.05 22.31 -3.27
C GLU A 211 7.71 21.67 -2.93
N ASP A 212 6.68 22.50 -2.71
CA ASP A 212 5.32 22.00 -2.51
C ASP A 212 4.72 21.52 -3.84
N ARG A 213 4.47 20.21 -3.93
CA ARG A 213 3.89 19.53 -5.09
C ARG A 213 2.40 19.19 -4.89
N SER A 214 1.71 19.85 -3.96
CA SER A 214 0.26 19.65 -3.76
C SER A 214 -0.56 19.97 -5.02
N GLY A 215 -0.18 21.00 -5.78
CA GLY A 215 -0.82 21.31 -7.07
C GLY A 215 -0.70 20.15 -8.07
N ARG A 216 0.50 19.56 -8.19
CA ARG A 216 0.73 18.38 -9.04
C ARG A 216 -0.11 17.18 -8.62
N ALA A 217 -0.27 16.94 -7.31
CA ALA A 217 -1.12 15.86 -6.81
C ALA A 217 -2.61 16.06 -7.18
N LEU A 218 -3.11 17.30 -7.13
CA LEU A 218 -4.47 17.64 -7.53
C LEU A 218 -4.66 17.52 -9.05
N GLU A 219 -3.69 17.94 -9.87
CA GLU A 219 -3.72 17.73 -11.32
C GLU A 219 -3.82 16.25 -11.69
N LEU A 220 -3.03 15.40 -11.03
CA LEU A 220 -3.10 13.94 -11.20
C LEU A 220 -4.47 13.40 -10.79
N ALA A 221 -5.06 13.93 -9.72
CA ALA A 221 -6.40 13.55 -9.29
C ALA A 221 -7.44 13.89 -10.36
N GLU A 222 -7.41 15.10 -10.92
CA GLU A 222 -8.32 15.54 -11.98
C GLU A 222 -8.21 14.65 -13.23
N GLN A 223 -6.99 14.36 -13.67
CA GLN A 223 -6.73 13.48 -14.81
C GLN A 223 -7.32 12.08 -14.58
N LEU A 224 -6.97 11.45 -13.46
CA LEU A 224 -7.48 10.11 -13.15
C LEU A 224 -9.00 10.11 -12.97
N HIS A 225 -9.56 11.15 -12.36
CA HIS A 225 -11.00 11.25 -12.16
C HIS A 225 -11.77 11.42 -13.46
N ALA A 226 -11.18 12.06 -14.47
CA ALA A 226 -11.75 12.15 -15.81
C ALA A 226 -11.70 10.80 -16.56
N GLU A 227 -10.67 9.98 -16.30
CA GLU A 227 -10.47 8.70 -16.98
C GLU A 227 -11.38 7.58 -16.45
N VAL A 228 -11.75 7.62 -15.16
CA VAL A 228 -12.49 6.52 -14.53
C VAL A 228 -13.78 6.99 -13.88
N PRO A 229 -14.91 6.26 -14.05
CA PRO A 229 -16.16 6.57 -13.37
C PRO A 229 -16.02 6.54 -11.85
N GLN A 230 -16.75 7.42 -11.16
CA GLN A 230 -16.88 7.36 -9.71
C GLN A 230 -17.59 6.08 -9.29
N ARG A 231 -17.15 5.49 -8.18
CA ARG A 231 -17.77 4.31 -7.56
C ARG A 231 -18.10 4.59 -6.10
N ASP A 232 -19.31 4.20 -5.72
CA ASP A 232 -19.68 4.03 -4.32
C ASP A 232 -19.15 2.68 -3.82
N LEU A 233 -18.38 2.70 -2.74
CA LEU A 233 -17.72 1.54 -2.15
C LEU A 233 -18.51 0.97 -0.94
N THR A 234 -19.74 1.42 -0.70
CA THR A 234 -20.62 0.88 0.33
C THR A 234 -21.12 -0.51 -0.01
N PHE A 235 -21.30 -1.35 1.03
CA PHE A 235 -21.60 -2.76 0.88
C PHE A 235 -23.00 -2.99 0.30
N GLU A 236 -24.03 -2.37 0.88
CA GLU A 236 -25.43 -2.69 0.59
C GLU A 236 -25.82 -2.44 -0.87
N PRO A 237 -25.49 -1.28 -1.50
CA PRO A 237 -25.81 -1.05 -2.90
C PRO A 237 -25.06 -2.01 -3.84
N ALA A 238 -23.79 -2.33 -3.53
CA ALA A 238 -23.01 -3.28 -4.32
C ALA A 238 -23.55 -4.71 -4.21
N ALA A 239 -23.99 -5.10 -3.01
CA ALA A 239 -24.56 -6.41 -2.73
C ALA A 239 -25.87 -6.65 -3.50
N GLU A 240 -26.74 -5.64 -3.58
CA GLU A 240 -27.98 -5.73 -4.35
C GLU A 240 -27.72 -5.78 -5.86
N ARG A 241 -26.80 -4.95 -6.40
CA ARG A 241 -26.39 -5.05 -7.81
C ARG A 241 -25.80 -6.41 -8.15
N LEU A 242 -24.94 -6.95 -7.28
CA LEU A 242 -24.36 -8.28 -7.45
C LEU A 242 -25.44 -9.36 -7.51
N LYS A 243 -26.40 -9.36 -6.57
CA LYS A 243 -27.51 -10.32 -6.54
C LYS A 243 -28.38 -10.24 -7.79
N GLN A 244 -28.67 -9.03 -8.25
CA GLN A 244 -29.45 -8.81 -9.46
C GLN A 244 -28.72 -9.33 -10.71
N ALA A 245 -27.43 -9.03 -10.85
CA ALA A 245 -26.62 -9.55 -11.97
C ALA A 245 -26.53 -11.09 -11.96
N VAL A 246 -26.48 -11.72 -10.78
CA VAL A 246 -26.53 -13.19 -10.69
C VAL A 246 -27.91 -13.73 -11.05
N LEU A 247 -28.99 -13.07 -10.68
CA LEU A 247 -30.36 -13.47 -11.09
C LEU A 247 -30.50 -13.45 -12.62
N GLU A 248 -30.06 -12.38 -13.27
CA GLU A 248 -30.11 -12.24 -14.73
C GLU A 248 -29.28 -13.33 -15.42
N ALA A 249 -28.08 -13.60 -14.90
CA ALA A 249 -27.24 -14.68 -15.40
C ALA A 249 -27.90 -16.05 -15.20
N GLU A 250 -28.49 -16.32 -14.04
CA GLU A 250 -29.23 -17.55 -13.73
C GLU A 250 -30.40 -17.77 -14.72
N GLU A 251 -31.17 -16.72 -15.01
CA GLU A 251 -32.32 -16.78 -15.92
C GLU A 251 -31.90 -17.08 -17.37
N SER A 252 -30.72 -16.61 -17.78
CA SER A 252 -30.15 -16.87 -19.10
C SER A 252 -29.55 -18.28 -19.26
N MET A 253 -29.29 -19.00 -18.14
CA MET A 253 -28.68 -20.32 -18.17
C MET A 253 -29.68 -21.45 -18.42
N PRO A 254 -29.27 -22.51 -19.14
CA PRO A 254 -30.05 -23.74 -19.21
C PRO A 254 -30.19 -24.37 -17.81
N PRO A 255 -31.27 -25.12 -17.54
CA PRO A 255 -31.39 -25.90 -16.31
C PRO A 255 -30.20 -26.85 -16.13
N GLY A 256 -29.70 -26.95 -14.90
CA GLY A 256 -28.55 -27.80 -14.57
C GLY A 256 -27.91 -27.42 -13.24
N ALA A 257 -26.97 -28.26 -12.79
CA ALA A 257 -26.37 -28.15 -11.46
C ALA A 257 -25.74 -26.78 -11.17
N VAL A 258 -25.09 -26.14 -12.16
CA VAL A 258 -24.49 -24.80 -12.00
C VAL A 258 -25.56 -23.74 -11.74
N ARG A 259 -26.68 -23.79 -12.49
CA ARG A 259 -27.81 -22.86 -12.29
C ARG A 259 -28.46 -23.08 -10.93
N ASP A 260 -28.69 -24.33 -10.55
CA ASP A 260 -29.31 -24.68 -9.26
C ASP A 260 -28.44 -24.24 -8.07
N GLU A 261 -27.12 -24.41 -8.18
CA GLU A 261 -26.15 -23.95 -7.19
C GLU A 261 -26.18 -22.42 -7.04
N LEU A 262 -26.10 -21.68 -8.16
CA LEU A 262 -26.18 -20.21 -8.16
C LEU A 262 -27.49 -19.72 -7.54
N ARG A 263 -28.62 -20.34 -7.92
CA ARG A 263 -29.94 -20.03 -7.38
C ARG A 263 -30.00 -20.24 -5.87
N ALA A 264 -29.56 -21.40 -5.40
CA ALA A 264 -29.53 -21.71 -3.97
C ALA A 264 -28.63 -20.74 -3.20
N ALA A 265 -27.45 -20.42 -3.71
CA ALA A 265 -26.53 -19.48 -3.08
C ALA A 265 -27.14 -18.07 -3.02
N ARG A 266 -27.72 -17.58 -4.12
CA ARG A 266 -28.38 -16.26 -4.22
C ARG A 266 -29.55 -16.15 -3.24
N LEU A 267 -30.39 -17.18 -3.14
CA LEU A 267 -31.50 -17.19 -2.20
C LEU A 267 -31.05 -17.10 -0.74
N THR A 268 -29.82 -17.52 -0.41
CA THR A 268 -29.29 -17.39 0.95
C THR A 268 -28.45 -16.14 1.20
N ALA A 269 -28.27 -15.28 0.20
CA ALA A 269 -27.43 -14.08 0.25
C ALA A 269 -28.11 -12.91 0.99
N TRP A 270 -28.44 -13.14 2.27
CA TRP A 270 -28.91 -12.15 3.24
C TRP A 270 -28.02 -12.07 4.48
N SER A 271 -27.01 -12.95 4.59
CA SER A 271 -25.97 -12.93 5.64
C SER A 271 -24.57 -12.92 5.00
N PRO A 272 -23.52 -12.56 5.76
CA PRO A 272 -22.13 -12.66 5.28
C PRO A 272 -21.79 -14.03 4.71
N GLU A 273 -22.17 -15.12 5.38
CA GLU A 273 -21.94 -16.50 4.93
C GLU A 273 -22.72 -16.82 3.64
N GLY A 274 -23.92 -16.25 3.49
CA GLY A 274 -24.71 -16.32 2.26
C GLY A 274 -24.00 -15.68 1.07
N TYR A 275 -23.52 -14.45 1.25
CA TYR A 275 -22.77 -13.73 0.21
C TYR A 275 -21.43 -14.39 -0.10
N GLN A 276 -20.74 -14.96 0.89
CA GLN A 276 -19.55 -15.77 0.64
C GLN A 276 -19.88 -16.95 -0.29
N ARG A 277 -20.93 -17.73 0.01
CA ARG A 277 -21.34 -18.86 -0.84
C ARG A 277 -21.72 -18.40 -2.24
N LEU A 278 -22.41 -17.27 -2.36
CA LEU A 278 -22.74 -16.66 -3.65
C LEU A 278 -21.50 -16.35 -4.47
N LEU A 279 -20.51 -15.66 -3.90
CA LEU A 279 -19.26 -15.32 -4.58
C LEU A 279 -18.46 -16.56 -5.01
N GLU A 280 -18.41 -17.57 -4.15
CA GLU A 280 -17.73 -18.83 -4.48
C GLU A 280 -18.44 -19.58 -5.62
N ALA A 281 -19.77 -19.59 -5.64
CA ALA A 281 -20.56 -20.16 -6.75
C ALA A 281 -20.36 -19.39 -8.06
N VAL A 282 -20.41 -18.05 -8.00
CA VAL A 282 -20.10 -17.14 -9.13
C VAL A 282 -18.72 -17.45 -9.73
N TRP A 283 -17.71 -17.68 -8.88
CA TRP A 283 -16.36 -18.00 -9.34
C TRP A 283 -16.24 -19.38 -9.96
N ARG A 284 -16.94 -20.39 -9.45
CA ARG A 284 -16.99 -21.73 -10.06
C ARG A 284 -17.71 -21.71 -11.41
N ALA A 285 -18.78 -20.94 -11.49
CA ALA A 285 -19.56 -20.76 -12.72
C ALA A 285 -18.83 -19.90 -13.77
N GLY A 286 -17.77 -19.18 -13.40
CA GLY A 286 -17.01 -18.32 -14.31
C GLY A 286 -17.80 -17.11 -14.80
N LEU A 287 -18.74 -16.61 -13.98
CA LEU A 287 -19.62 -15.52 -14.39
C LEU A 287 -18.87 -14.19 -14.55
N PRO A 288 -19.04 -13.48 -15.68
CA PRO A 288 -18.45 -12.16 -15.89
C PRO A 288 -19.32 -11.09 -15.21
N LEU A 289 -19.08 -10.84 -13.93
CA LEU A 289 -19.78 -9.80 -13.16
C LEU A 289 -18.96 -8.51 -13.09
N ASP A 290 -19.62 -7.40 -12.71
CA ASP A 290 -18.93 -6.15 -12.43
C ASP A 290 -17.86 -6.38 -11.34
N THR A 291 -16.63 -6.02 -11.68
CA THR A 291 -15.46 -6.34 -10.85
C THR A 291 -15.49 -5.58 -9.52
N TRP A 292 -16.01 -4.35 -9.50
CA TRP A 292 -16.09 -3.55 -8.29
C TRP A 292 -17.15 -4.11 -7.34
N ASP A 293 -18.32 -4.50 -7.83
CA ASP A 293 -19.35 -5.11 -6.97
C ASP A 293 -18.84 -6.42 -6.35
N VAL A 294 -18.14 -7.26 -7.12
CA VAL A 294 -17.48 -8.46 -6.61
C VAL A 294 -16.44 -8.13 -5.52
N VAL A 295 -15.62 -7.11 -5.74
CA VAL A 295 -14.58 -6.69 -4.79
C VAL A 295 -15.18 -6.10 -3.52
N ILE A 296 -16.15 -5.19 -3.64
CA ILE A 296 -16.84 -4.53 -2.54
C ILE A 296 -17.56 -5.56 -1.68
N VAL A 297 -18.35 -6.47 -2.26
CA VAL A 297 -19.01 -7.51 -1.48
C VAL A 297 -17.97 -8.46 -0.88
N GLY A 298 -17.03 -8.92 -1.71
CA GLY A 298 -16.04 -9.93 -1.32
C GLY A 298 -15.15 -9.51 -0.16
N THR A 299 -14.70 -8.26 -0.13
CA THR A 299 -13.85 -7.78 0.97
C THR A 299 -14.56 -7.70 2.32
N HIS A 300 -15.89 -7.70 2.35
CA HIS A 300 -16.67 -7.69 3.60
C HIS A 300 -16.93 -9.10 4.12
N VAL A 301 -17.12 -10.07 3.21
CA VAL A 301 -17.65 -11.39 3.58
C VAL A 301 -16.63 -12.53 3.49
N LEU A 302 -15.57 -12.36 2.70
CA LEU A 302 -14.56 -13.40 2.52
C LEU A 302 -13.46 -13.28 3.59
N PRO A 303 -12.80 -14.39 3.95
CA PRO A 303 -11.70 -14.35 4.90
C PRO A 303 -10.50 -13.61 4.29
N MET A 304 -10.04 -12.52 4.91
CA MET A 304 -8.93 -11.70 4.39
C MET A 304 -7.55 -12.15 4.87
N LYS A 305 -7.48 -12.76 6.06
CA LYS A 305 -6.22 -13.23 6.67
C LYS A 305 -6.29 -14.70 7.05
N ARG A 306 -5.19 -15.42 6.87
CA ARG A 306 -4.97 -16.76 7.42
C ARG A 306 -4.75 -16.63 8.92
N LYS A 307 -5.46 -17.44 9.70
CA LYS A 307 -5.32 -17.47 11.17
C LYS A 307 -4.09 -18.29 11.56
N GLY A 308 -3.42 -17.92 12.64
CA GLY A 308 -2.29 -18.67 13.21
C GLY A 308 -0.95 -18.49 12.49
N LEU A 309 -0.82 -17.49 11.61
CA LEU A 309 0.45 -17.13 10.97
C LEU A 309 0.88 -15.73 11.40
N ALA A 310 2.20 -15.56 11.62
CA ALA A 310 2.84 -14.26 11.80
C ALA A 310 3.34 -13.73 10.44
N PRO A 311 3.43 -12.40 10.23
CA PRO A 311 4.05 -11.86 9.03
C PRO A 311 5.53 -12.27 8.94
N VAL A 312 6.10 -12.30 7.71
CA VAL A 312 7.54 -12.58 7.55
C VAL A 312 8.36 -11.42 8.12
N LEU A 313 7.91 -10.19 7.87
CA LEU A 313 8.41 -8.95 8.44
C LEU A 313 7.22 -8.17 9.01
N ASP A 314 7.33 -7.78 10.28
CA ASP A 314 6.28 -7.02 10.96
C ASP A 314 6.45 -5.52 10.71
N GLY A 315 5.38 -4.76 11.01
CA GLY A 315 5.44 -3.31 11.06
C GLY A 315 6.15 -2.82 12.33
N VAL A 316 6.49 -1.53 12.34
CA VAL A 316 7.20 -0.89 13.46
C VAL A 316 6.37 0.29 13.96
N SER A 317 6.20 0.39 15.28
CA SER A 317 5.54 1.53 15.90
C SER A 317 6.54 2.65 16.21
N VAL A 318 6.02 3.85 16.49
CA VAL A 318 6.82 4.98 16.97
C VAL A 318 7.61 4.62 18.23
N SER A 319 6.98 3.89 19.17
CA SER A 319 7.61 3.47 20.42
C SER A 319 8.73 2.44 20.18
N ASP A 320 8.55 1.49 19.27
CA ASP A 320 9.58 0.51 18.91
C ASP A 320 10.82 1.21 18.33
N TRP A 321 10.61 2.20 17.45
CA TRP A 321 11.69 2.98 16.87
C TRP A 321 12.46 3.81 17.92
N GLN A 322 11.75 4.49 18.82
CA GLN A 322 12.37 5.27 19.89
C GLN A 322 13.23 4.40 20.80
N LEU A 323 12.74 3.21 21.16
CA LEU A 323 13.49 2.25 21.95
C LEU A 323 14.75 1.75 21.24
N HIS A 324 14.66 1.50 19.93
CA HIS A 324 15.80 1.13 19.09
C HIS A 324 16.88 2.22 19.07
N MET A 325 16.49 3.47 18.83
CA MET A 325 17.44 4.60 18.80
C MET A 325 18.11 4.85 20.16
N ALA A 326 17.37 4.69 21.25
CA ALA A 326 17.93 4.78 22.61
C ALA A 326 19.00 3.71 22.84
N ARG A 327 18.77 2.47 22.38
CA ARG A 327 19.74 1.37 22.49
C ARG A 327 20.99 1.60 21.66
N LEU A 328 20.85 2.10 20.43
CA LEU A 328 22.00 2.42 19.58
C LEU A 328 22.89 3.51 20.22
N THR A 329 22.28 4.54 20.78
CA THR A 329 23.00 5.64 21.45
C THR A 329 23.72 5.15 22.71
N ALA A 330 23.08 4.29 23.51
CA ALA A 330 23.68 3.73 24.71
C ALA A 330 24.82 2.72 24.43
N GLY A 331 24.83 2.10 23.23
CA GLY A 331 25.83 1.13 22.80
C GLY A 331 27.08 1.74 22.14
N GLN A 332 27.08 3.04 21.82
CA GLN A 332 28.26 3.73 21.29
C GLN A 332 29.23 4.03 22.46
N PRO A 333 30.49 3.56 22.43
CA PRO A 333 31.47 3.96 23.44
C PRO A 333 31.67 5.47 23.36
N ALA A 334 31.68 6.15 24.51
CA ALA A 334 31.93 7.59 24.58
C ALA A 334 33.26 7.91 23.87
N SER A 335 33.19 8.54 22.70
CA SER A 335 34.34 9.05 21.99
C SER A 335 35.03 10.07 22.89
N ARG A 336 36.20 9.69 23.44
CA ARG A 336 37.07 10.57 24.23
C ARG A 336 37.95 11.42 23.33
#